data_AF-A0A9N9ECP1-F1
#
_entry.id   AF-A0A9N9ECP1-F1
#
_cell.length_a   1.000
_cell.length_b   1.000
_cell.length_c   1.000
_cell.angle_alpha   90.00
_cell.angle_beta   90.00
_cell.angle_gamma   90.00
#
_symmetry.space_group_name_H-M   'P 1'
#
loop_
_entity.id
_entity.type
_entity.pdbx_description
1 polymer ?
#
loop_
_entity_poly.entity_id
_entity_poly.type
_entity_poly.pdbx_seq_one_letter_code
_entity_poly.pdbx_strand_id
1 'polypeptide(L)'
;AGIPLEETRNSTLKQTQTLSLSRVEVEGPCADPHYPVWASSFCRNDRTMANVCEAQNFPNSYIIVDYHCPPGKTCVDFVRLGKGSPLAVCIGNDNIRRWNNGGDRGLVCDEDGSSFRINADVMVIGMTTYDANSNPTAVDTMSGSVGGLTLGRTIHESHFSAIYKNYRAGQKIKMCFDAGSRFVTAVAAALVSGSGNNDEFTILSLE
;
A
#
# COMPACT_ATOMS: atom_id res chain seq x y z
N ALA A 1 33.60 39.36 24.80
CA ALA A 1 34.01 37.95 24.60
C ALA A 1 32.74 37.14 24.42
N GLY A 2 32.48 36.70 23.19
CA GLY A 2 31.32 35.89 22.85
C GLY A 2 31.64 34.41 23.04
N ILE A 3 30.66 33.66 23.53
CA ILE A 3 30.67 32.20 23.55
C ILE A 3 29.65 31.78 22.48
N PRO A 4 30.03 31.06 21.41
CA PRO A 4 29.06 30.53 20.47
C PRO A 4 28.40 29.29 21.10
N LEU A 5 27.07 29.30 21.16
CA LEU A 5 26.27 28.09 21.34
C LEU A 5 26.30 27.29 20.03
N GLU A 6 27.17 26.29 19.96
CA GLU A 6 26.91 25.10 19.13
C GLU A 6 25.88 24.19 19.82
N GLU A 7 25.31 23.28 19.03
CA GLU A 7 24.16 22.40 19.30
C GLU A 7 22.80 23.09 19.21
N THR A 8 22.10 22.95 18.08
CA THR A 8 21.48 21.67 17.78
C THR A 8 21.38 21.47 16.28
N ARG A 9 21.98 20.36 15.80
CA ARG A 9 21.73 19.79 14.48
C ARG A 9 20.25 19.42 14.37
N ASN A 10 19.44 20.35 13.91
CA ASN A 10 18.13 20.01 13.37
C ASN A 10 18.39 19.37 11.99
N SER A 11 18.63 18.06 12.01
CA SER A 11 18.86 17.27 10.80
C SER A 11 17.54 17.18 10.04
N THR A 12 17.31 18.19 9.20
CA THR A 12 16.17 18.27 8.29
C THR A 12 16.24 17.13 7.27
N LEU A 13 15.10 16.46 7.08
CA LEU A 13 14.67 15.68 5.91
C LEU A 13 15.62 14.57 5.40
N LYS A 14 15.22 13.32 5.66
CA LYS A 14 15.25 12.29 4.61
C LYS A 14 13.82 11.78 4.37
N GLN A 15 13.26 12.28 3.26
CA GLN A 15 12.16 11.73 2.47
C GLN A 15 10.90 11.24 3.21
N THR A 16 10.18 12.16 3.85
CA THR A 16 8.72 12.01 3.94
C THR A 16 8.15 12.48 2.59
N GLN A 17 7.82 11.56 1.68
CA GLN A 17 6.93 11.91 0.57
C GLN A 17 5.53 11.99 1.14
N THR A 18 5.14 13.19 1.59
CA THR A 18 3.75 13.50 1.94
C THR A 18 2.91 13.24 0.71
N LEU A 19 2.34 12.05 0.62
CA LEU A 19 1.20 11.84 -0.21
C LEU A 19 0.05 12.43 0.54
N SER A 20 -0.68 13.27 -0.17
CA SER A 20 -1.97 13.66 0.32
C SER A 20 -2.96 12.65 -0.21
N LEU A 21 -3.81 11.93 0.51
CA LEU A 21 -4.90 11.22 -0.22
C LEU A 21 -5.81 12.19 -0.97
N SER A 22 -5.76 13.48 -0.60
CA SER A 22 -6.33 14.62 -1.32
C SER A 22 -5.40 15.26 -2.38
N ARG A 23 -4.12 14.85 -2.50
CA ARG A 23 -3.12 15.17 -3.56
C ARG A 23 -2.25 13.96 -4.00
N VAL A 24 -2.76 12.74 -3.88
CA VAL A 24 -2.65 11.77 -4.94
C VAL A 24 -3.59 12.44 -5.91
N GLU A 25 -3.04 13.38 -6.68
CA GLU A 25 -3.60 13.70 -7.97
C GLU A 25 -3.54 12.37 -8.71
N VAL A 26 -4.56 11.55 -8.47
CA VAL A 26 -5.32 11.00 -9.57
C VAL A 26 -5.90 12.25 -10.24
N GLU A 27 -5.08 13.01 -10.96
CA GLU A 27 -5.56 14.04 -11.87
C GLU A 27 -6.33 13.26 -12.93
N GLY A 28 -7.65 13.21 -12.74
CA GLY A 28 -8.62 12.57 -13.62
C GLY A 28 -8.50 11.05 -13.78
N PRO A 29 -8.72 10.20 -12.75
CA PRO A 29 -9.00 8.79 -13.03
C PRO A 29 -10.26 8.66 -13.88
N CYS A 30 -11.16 9.62 -13.69
CA CYS A 30 -12.51 9.67 -14.21
C CYS A 30 -12.66 10.94 -15.01
N ALA A 31 -11.94 11.02 -16.13
CA ALA A 31 -12.00 12.18 -17.04
C ALA A 31 -13.27 12.19 -17.92
N ASP A 32 -13.99 11.06 -17.99
CA ASP A 32 -15.26 10.98 -18.71
C ASP A 32 -16.35 11.76 -17.96
N PRO A 33 -16.96 12.80 -18.56
CA PRO A 33 -18.03 13.56 -17.93
C PRO A 33 -19.28 12.73 -17.58
N HIS A 34 -19.51 11.59 -18.24
CA HIS A 34 -20.62 10.68 -17.92
C HIS A 34 -20.34 9.82 -16.70
N TYR A 35 -19.07 9.61 -16.36
CA TYR A 35 -18.60 8.81 -15.24
C TYR A 35 -17.61 9.58 -14.38
N PRO A 36 -17.98 10.75 -13.80
CA PRO A 36 -17.01 11.64 -13.17
C PRO A 36 -16.62 11.22 -11.74
N VAL A 37 -17.31 10.23 -11.16
CA VAL A 37 -17.17 9.88 -9.74
C VAL A 37 -16.21 8.71 -9.58
N TRP A 38 -15.07 8.91 -8.94
CA TRP A 38 -14.19 7.80 -8.58
C TRP A 38 -14.80 6.99 -7.41
N ALA A 39 -14.91 5.67 -7.60
CA ALA A 39 -15.51 4.76 -6.63
C ALA A 39 -14.48 3.88 -5.91
N SER A 40 -13.60 3.23 -6.66
CA SER A 40 -12.55 2.35 -6.13
C SER A 40 -11.41 2.15 -7.14
N SER A 41 -10.37 1.45 -6.74
CA SER A 41 -9.31 1.01 -7.66
C SER A 41 -8.68 -0.30 -7.20
N PHE A 42 -8.07 -1.01 -8.13
CA PHE A 42 -7.36 -2.27 -7.87
C PHE A 42 -6.19 -2.46 -8.84
N CYS A 43 -5.19 -3.24 -8.47
CA CYS A 43 -4.08 -3.56 -9.35
C CYS A 43 -4.55 -4.53 -10.44
N ARG A 44 -4.37 -4.15 -11.71
CA ARG A 44 -4.59 -5.03 -12.87
C ARG A 44 -3.36 -5.86 -13.19
N ASN A 45 -2.19 -5.27 -12.99
CA ASN A 45 -0.87 -5.91 -12.98
C ASN A 45 0.07 -5.05 -12.12
N ASP A 46 1.32 -5.48 -11.96
CA ASP A 46 2.30 -4.79 -11.12
C ASP A 46 2.64 -3.36 -11.58
N ARG A 47 2.24 -2.96 -12.79
CA ARG A 47 2.49 -1.65 -13.41
C ARG A 47 1.21 -0.93 -13.87
N THR A 48 0.03 -1.47 -13.60
CA THR A 48 -1.24 -0.87 -14.04
C THR A 48 -2.26 -0.99 -12.92
N MET A 49 -2.82 0.14 -12.55
CA MET A 49 -4.00 0.24 -11.70
C MET A 49 -5.24 0.38 -12.59
N ALA A 50 -6.33 -0.28 -12.23
CA ALA A 50 -7.65 -0.07 -12.79
C ALA A 50 -8.46 0.81 -11.83
N ASN A 51 -9.00 1.92 -12.33
CA ASN A 51 -9.90 2.80 -11.59
C ASN A 51 -11.35 2.50 -11.99
N VAL A 52 -12.22 2.38 -11.00
CA VAL A 52 -13.66 2.26 -11.21
C VAL A 52 -14.28 3.66 -11.09
N CYS A 53 -14.87 4.12 -12.19
CA CYS A 53 -15.52 5.42 -12.30
C CYS A 53 -17.01 5.23 -12.52
N GLU A 54 -17.83 5.81 -11.65
CA GLU A 54 -19.28 5.67 -11.64
C GLU A 54 -19.96 6.91 -12.23
N ALA A 55 -21.13 6.67 -12.84
CA ALA A 55 -22.03 7.73 -13.24
C ALA A 55 -22.72 8.32 -12.00
N GLN A 56 -22.74 9.65 -11.89
CA GLN A 56 -23.23 10.33 -10.67
C GLN A 56 -24.69 10.02 -10.33
N ASN A 57 -25.53 9.81 -11.34
CA ASN A 57 -26.99 9.67 -11.17
C ASN A 57 -27.53 8.27 -11.51
N PHE A 58 -26.66 7.33 -11.91
CA PHE A 58 -27.07 6.01 -12.38
C PHE A 58 -26.37 4.92 -11.56
N PRO A 59 -27.02 4.42 -10.49
CA PRO A 59 -26.42 3.38 -9.65
C PRO A 59 -26.08 2.14 -10.50
N ASN A 60 -24.90 1.55 -10.23
CA ASN A 60 -24.30 0.42 -10.95
C ASN A 60 -23.84 0.69 -12.39
N SER A 61 -23.91 1.94 -12.88
CA SER A 61 -23.30 2.31 -14.15
C SER A 61 -21.86 2.78 -13.90
N TYR A 62 -20.88 2.02 -14.38
CA TYR A 62 -19.47 2.35 -14.22
C TYR A 62 -18.65 2.03 -15.49
N ILE A 63 -17.50 2.68 -15.59
CA ILE A 63 -16.42 2.34 -16.52
C ILE A 63 -15.16 1.99 -15.72
N ILE A 64 -14.26 1.24 -16.36
CA ILE A 64 -12.92 0.98 -15.82
C ILE A 64 -11.91 1.73 -16.66
N VAL A 65 -11.11 2.57 -16.00
CA VAL A 65 -10.04 3.36 -16.64
C VAL A 65 -8.70 2.87 -16.11
N ASP A 66 -7.86 2.39 -17.03
CA ASP A 66 -6.51 1.95 -16.69
C ASP A 66 -5.57 3.14 -16.53
N TYR A 67 -4.78 3.09 -15.48
CA TYR A 67 -3.70 4.02 -15.19
C TYR A 67 -2.38 3.26 -15.10
N HIS A 68 -1.44 3.58 -15.99
CA HIS A 68 -0.11 2.99 -15.96
C HIS A 68 0.74 3.67 -14.89
N CYS A 69 1.27 2.87 -13.97
CA CYS A 69 2.24 3.35 -12.99
C CYS A 69 3.48 3.90 -13.70
N PRO A 70 3.96 5.09 -13.28
CA PRO A 70 5.23 5.62 -13.77
C PRO A 70 6.39 4.63 -13.61
N PRO A 71 7.44 4.72 -14.45
CA PRO A 71 8.64 3.90 -14.30
C PRO A 71 9.20 3.97 -12.88
N GLY A 72 9.64 2.82 -12.35
CA GLY A 72 10.16 2.73 -10.98
C GLY A 72 9.09 2.69 -9.89
N LYS A 73 7.80 2.58 -10.25
CA LYS A 73 6.70 2.34 -9.32
C LYS A 73 6.04 1.00 -9.56
N THR A 74 5.50 0.41 -8.50
CA THR A 74 4.74 -0.85 -8.51
C THR A 74 3.36 -0.62 -7.89
N CYS A 75 2.33 -1.24 -8.46
CA CYS A 75 0.98 -1.21 -7.92
C CYS A 75 0.87 -2.07 -6.64
N VAL A 76 0.19 -1.57 -5.61
CA VAL A 76 -0.16 -2.32 -4.40
C VAL A 76 -1.60 -2.03 -4.01
N ASP A 77 -2.35 -3.07 -3.62
CA ASP A 77 -3.73 -2.99 -3.16
C ASP A 77 -3.82 -2.76 -1.65
N PHE A 78 -4.78 -1.93 -1.27
CA PHE A 78 -5.10 -1.48 0.08
C PHE A 78 -6.61 -1.45 0.29
N VAL A 79 -7.02 -1.40 1.55
CA VAL A 79 -8.37 -1.02 1.94
C VAL A 79 -8.43 0.47 2.26
N ARG A 80 -9.44 1.17 1.75
CA ARG A 80 -9.67 2.58 2.08
C ARG A 80 -10.26 2.75 3.47
N LEU A 81 -9.73 3.68 4.27
CA LEU A 81 -10.33 4.05 5.56
C LEU A 81 -11.77 4.55 5.40
N GLY A 82 -12.59 4.27 6.41
CA GLY A 82 -13.98 4.71 6.52
C GLY A 82 -14.97 3.92 5.67
N LYS A 83 -14.67 3.66 4.39
CA LYS A 83 -15.59 2.98 3.46
C LYS A 83 -15.29 1.50 3.24
N GLY A 84 -14.10 1.01 3.58
CA GLY A 84 -13.71 -0.39 3.33
C GLY A 84 -13.59 -0.75 1.84
N SER A 85 -13.66 0.24 0.94
CA SER A 85 -13.57 0.03 -0.50
C SER A 85 -12.13 -0.28 -0.92
N PRO A 86 -11.93 -1.08 -1.99
CA PRO A 86 -10.60 -1.30 -2.56
C PRO A 86 -9.92 0.00 -3.00
N LEU A 87 -8.62 0.06 -2.80
CA LEU A 87 -7.75 1.16 -3.20
C LEU A 87 -6.43 0.57 -3.71
N ALA A 88 -6.03 0.89 -4.93
CA ALA A 88 -4.70 0.62 -5.43
C ALA A 88 -3.87 1.90 -5.45
N VAL A 89 -2.55 1.77 -5.27
CA VAL A 89 -1.61 2.89 -5.31
C VAL A 89 -0.34 2.47 -6.03
N CYS A 90 0.16 3.32 -6.92
CA CYS A 90 1.50 3.16 -7.51
C CYS A 90 2.57 3.68 -6.55
N ILE A 91 3.33 2.76 -5.95
CA ILE A 91 4.32 3.04 -4.91
C ILE A 91 5.73 2.94 -5.49
N GLY A 92 6.62 3.88 -5.14
CA GLY A 92 8.03 3.82 -5.54
C GLY A 92 8.68 2.51 -5.12
N ASN A 93 9.50 1.93 -5.99
CA ASN A 93 10.15 0.64 -5.72
C ASN A 93 11.14 0.69 -4.52
N ASP A 94 11.55 1.89 -4.13
CA ASP A 94 12.31 2.21 -2.91
C ASP A 94 11.46 2.20 -1.63
N ASN A 95 10.14 2.22 -1.77
CA ASN A 95 9.17 2.29 -0.68
C ASN A 95 8.35 1.01 -0.50
N ILE A 96 8.64 -0.04 -1.27
CA ILE A 96 7.99 -1.35 -1.17
C ILE A 96 8.95 -2.40 -0.62
N ARG A 97 8.37 -3.42 0.02
CA ARG A 97 9.03 -4.72 0.20
C ARG A 97 8.60 -5.65 -0.92
N ARG A 98 9.56 -6.37 -1.49
CA ARG A 98 9.32 -7.38 -2.52
C ARG A 98 10.07 -8.65 -2.15
N TRP A 99 9.37 -9.77 -2.14
CA TRP A 99 9.96 -11.09 -1.93
C TRP A 99 9.19 -12.14 -2.73
N ASN A 100 9.82 -13.27 -3.03
CA ASN A 100 9.18 -14.39 -3.71
C ASN A 100 9.36 -15.67 -2.89
N ASN A 101 8.59 -16.70 -3.23
CA ASN A 101 8.70 -17.98 -2.56
C ASN A 101 9.81 -18.89 -3.11
N GLY A 102 10.64 -18.44 -4.06
CA GLY A 102 11.68 -19.27 -4.68
C GLY A 102 11.17 -20.50 -5.44
N GLY A 103 9.84 -20.67 -5.58
CA GLY A 103 9.22 -21.91 -6.03
C GLY A 103 9.03 -22.96 -4.92
N ASP A 104 9.43 -22.64 -3.68
CA ASP A 104 9.24 -23.48 -2.50
C ASP A 104 7.79 -23.47 -2.02
N ARG A 105 7.42 -24.55 -1.33
CA ARG A 105 6.09 -24.73 -0.74
C ARG A 105 6.03 -24.21 0.69
N GLY A 106 4.85 -23.72 1.07
CA GLY A 106 4.55 -23.32 2.44
C GLY A 106 4.57 -21.80 2.64
N LEU A 107 4.45 -21.40 3.90
CA LEU A 107 4.34 -20.02 4.30
C LEU A 107 5.69 -19.29 4.18
N VAL A 108 5.75 -18.28 3.32
CA VAL A 108 6.90 -17.41 3.11
C VAL A 108 6.57 -16.01 3.58
N CYS A 109 7.49 -15.40 4.33
CA CYS A 109 7.32 -14.06 4.90
C CYS A 109 8.40 -13.11 4.40
N ASP A 110 8.15 -11.81 4.51
CA ASP A 110 9.24 -10.85 4.41
C ASP A 110 10.29 -11.14 5.51
N GLU A 111 11.55 -11.30 5.11
CA GLU A 111 12.63 -11.64 6.03
C GLU A 111 12.85 -10.50 7.03
N ASP A 112 13.16 -10.87 8.28
CA ASP A 112 13.35 -10.02 9.48
C ASP A 112 12.16 -9.16 9.96
N GLY A 113 11.12 -9.00 9.15
CA GLY A 113 10.03 -8.05 9.41
C GLY A 113 10.53 -6.62 9.32
N SER A 114 9.72 -5.75 8.74
CA SER A 114 10.06 -4.35 8.51
C SER A 114 9.53 -3.45 9.61
N SER A 115 10.10 -2.26 9.80
CA SER A 115 9.55 -1.31 10.75
C SER A 115 9.70 0.12 10.26
N PHE A 116 8.92 1.02 10.84
CA PHE A 116 9.06 2.44 10.63
C PHE A 116 9.57 3.12 11.89
N ARG A 117 10.34 4.19 11.73
CA ARG A 117 10.86 5.01 12.83
C ARG A 117 9.89 6.10 13.29
N ILE A 118 8.65 6.04 12.84
CA ILE A 118 7.62 7.03 13.18
C ILE A 118 6.52 6.42 14.05
N ASN A 119 5.80 7.28 14.76
CA ASN A 119 4.50 6.93 15.33
C ASN A 119 3.41 7.31 14.34
N ALA A 120 2.33 6.53 14.26
CA ALA A 120 1.19 6.83 13.42
C ALA A 120 -0.12 6.44 14.11
N ASP A 121 -1.09 7.37 14.13
CA ASP A 121 -2.41 7.12 14.71
C ASP A 121 -3.18 6.08 13.91
N VAL A 122 -3.06 6.14 12.58
CA VAL A 122 -3.62 5.15 11.66
C VAL A 122 -2.60 4.81 10.58
N MET A 123 -2.44 3.51 10.37
CA MET A 123 -1.66 2.91 9.32
C MET A 123 -2.53 1.93 8.53
N VAL A 124 -2.39 1.90 7.21
CA VAL A 124 -2.98 0.89 6.34
C VAL A 124 -1.85 0.11 5.71
N ILE A 125 -1.81 -1.19 5.95
CA ILE A 125 -0.82 -2.10 5.38
C ILE A 125 -1.47 -2.81 4.20
N GLY A 126 -0.76 -2.91 3.08
CA GLY A 126 -1.21 -3.57 1.86
C GLY A 126 -0.16 -4.56 1.38
N MET A 127 -0.62 -5.67 0.83
CA MET A 127 0.20 -6.67 0.16
C MET A 127 -0.56 -7.20 -1.05
N THR A 128 0.06 -7.18 -2.22
CA THR A 128 -0.44 -7.82 -3.45
C THR A 128 0.55 -8.89 -3.91
N THR A 129 0.03 -10.01 -4.37
CA THR A 129 0.81 -11.14 -4.91
C THR A 129 0.65 -11.23 -6.41
N TYR A 130 1.77 -11.46 -7.11
CA TYR A 130 1.87 -11.46 -8.56
C TYR A 130 2.45 -12.78 -9.07
N ASP A 131 1.92 -13.26 -10.21
CA ASP A 131 2.46 -14.41 -10.93
C ASP A 131 3.74 -14.05 -11.71
N ALA A 132 4.31 -15.03 -12.42
CA ALA A 132 5.50 -14.83 -13.24
C ALA A 132 5.30 -13.85 -14.42
N ASN A 133 4.05 -13.51 -14.75
CA ASN A 133 3.68 -12.54 -15.79
C ASN A 133 3.26 -11.19 -15.20
N SER A 134 3.55 -10.95 -13.91
CA SER A 134 3.19 -9.72 -13.19
C SER A 134 1.68 -9.47 -13.05
N ASN A 135 0.83 -10.49 -13.21
CA ASN A 135 -0.60 -10.37 -12.96
C ASN A 135 -0.93 -10.72 -11.51
N PRO A 136 -1.89 -10.06 -10.85
CA PRO A 136 -2.30 -10.42 -9.51
C PRO A 136 -2.77 -11.88 -9.51
N THR A 137 -2.27 -12.68 -8.56
CA THR A 137 -2.60 -14.10 -8.48
C THR A 137 -3.07 -14.44 -7.08
N ALA A 138 -4.19 -15.17 -6.99
CA ALA A 138 -4.64 -15.67 -5.71
C ALA A 138 -3.63 -16.65 -5.12
N VAL A 139 -3.35 -16.56 -3.83
CA VAL A 139 -2.53 -17.51 -3.07
C VAL A 139 -3.38 -18.25 -2.05
N ASP A 140 -2.89 -19.35 -1.48
CA ASP A 140 -3.68 -20.19 -0.59
C ASP A 140 -4.00 -19.44 0.70
N THR A 141 -3.02 -18.75 1.27
CA THR A 141 -3.24 -17.85 2.42
C THR A 141 -2.34 -16.61 2.37
N MET A 142 -2.82 -15.51 2.94
CA MET A 142 -2.03 -14.32 3.23
C MET A 142 -2.30 -13.86 4.66
N SER A 143 -1.30 -13.34 5.37
CA SER A 143 -1.48 -12.80 6.71
C SER A 143 -0.53 -11.64 6.98
N GLY A 144 -0.94 -10.76 7.90
CA GLY A 144 -0.12 -9.66 8.38
C GLY A 144 -0.09 -9.60 9.90
N SER A 145 0.98 -9.06 10.47
CA SER A 145 1.10 -8.81 11.91
C SER A 145 1.90 -7.53 12.19
N VAL A 146 1.63 -6.90 13.34
CA VAL A 146 2.38 -5.73 13.84
C VAL A 146 2.73 -5.95 15.31
N GLY A 147 4.01 -5.89 15.65
CA GLY A 147 4.50 -6.16 17.00
C GLY A 147 4.10 -7.55 17.52
N GLY A 148 3.95 -8.53 16.62
CA GLY A 148 3.47 -9.87 16.93
C GLY A 148 1.95 -10.02 17.02
N LEU A 149 1.18 -8.92 16.95
CA LEU A 149 -0.27 -8.98 16.90
C LEU A 149 -0.75 -9.26 15.47
N THR A 150 -1.48 -10.34 15.27
CA THR A 150 -2.08 -10.69 13.97
C THR A 150 -3.13 -9.67 13.55
N LEU A 151 -2.98 -9.11 12.35
CA LEU A 151 -3.92 -8.18 11.74
C LEU A 151 -5.10 -8.89 11.05
N GLY A 152 -4.89 -10.13 10.62
CA GLY A 152 -5.89 -10.94 9.94
C GLY A 152 -5.26 -11.95 9.01
N ARG A 153 -6.13 -12.69 8.30
CA ARG A 153 -5.76 -13.65 7.27
C ARG A 153 -6.78 -13.63 6.15
N THR A 154 -6.33 -13.68 4.91
CA THR A 154 -7.15 -13.94 3.72
C THR A 154 -6.80 -15.29 3.12
N ILE A 155 -7.73 -15.89 2.36
CA ILE A 155 -7.63 -17.23 1.78
C ILE A 155 -8.10 -17.13 0.34
N HIS A 156 -7.35 -17.69 -0.60
CA HIS A 156 -7.67 -17.64 -2.04
C HIS A 156 -7.84 -16.23 -2.59
N GLU A 157 -7.11 -15.27 -2.03
CA GLU A 157 -7.08 -13.88 -2.46
C GLU A 157 -5.71 -13.53 -3.04
N SER A 158 -5.66 -12.56 -3.95
CA SER A 158 -4.41 -12.01 -4.50
C SER A 158 -3.84 -10.88 -3.67
N HIS A 159 -4.61 -10.37 -2.72
CA HIS A 159 -4.23 -9.24 -1.90
C HIS A 159 -4.67 -9.42 -0.44
N PHE A 160 -3.98 -8.69 0.44
CA PHE A 160 -4.30 -8.53 1.84
C PHE A 160 -4.17 -7.06 2.18
N SER A 161 -5.13 -6.52 2.91
CA SER A 161 -4.97 -5.20 3.51
C SER A 161 -5.62 -5.13 4.88
N ALA A 162 -5.01 -4.36 5.77
CA ALA A 162 -5.49 -4.17 7.12
C ALA A 162 -5.20 -2.78 7.64
N ILE A 163 -6.12 -2.28 8.45
CA ILE A 163 -6.00 -1.02 9.16
C ILE A 163 -5.47 -1.30 10.56
N TYR A 164 -4.36 -0.68 10.92
CA TYR A 164 -3.76 -0.74 12.24
C TYR A 164 -3.75 0.65 12.90
N LYS A 165 -4.11 0.72 14.17
CA LYS A 165 -4.19 1.97 14.93
C LYS A 165 -3.08 2.06 15.97
N ASN A 166 -2.61 3.28 16.22
CA ASN A 166 -1.61 3.61 17.24
C ASN A 166 -0.29 2.84 17.03
N TYR A 167 0.21 2.84 15.79
CA TYR A 167 1.53 2.31 15.48
C TYR A 167 2.61 3.07 16.23
N ARG A 168 3.50 2.33 16.89
CA ARG A 168 4.66 2.86 17.61
C ARG A 168 5.92 2.55 16.82
N ALA A 169 6.81 3.54 16.77
CA ALA A 169 8.09 3.43 16.10
C ALA A 169 8.83 2.15 16.52
N GLY A 170 9.35 1.41 15.54
CA GLY A 170 10.09 0.16 15.72
C GLY A 170 9.24 -1.10 15.93
N GLN A 171 7.90 -1.01 15.94
CA GLN A 171 7.08 -2.21 15.91
C GLN A 171 7.28 -2.95 14.57
N LYS A 172 7.70 -4.22 14.65
CA LYS A 172 7.88 -5.05 13.46
C LYS A 172 6.56 -5.32 12.77
N ILE A 173 6.49 -5.02 11.49
CA ILE A 173 5.45 -5.39 10.55
C ILE A 173 5.95 -6.63 9.82
N LYS A 174 5.14 -7.69 9.81
CA LYS A 174 5.48 -8.92 9.12
C LYS A 174 4.32 -9.36 8.25
N MET A 175 4.62 -9.62 7.00
CA MET A 175 3.67 -10.00 5.96
C MET A 175 4.08 -11.36 5.40
N CYS A 176 3.13 -12.28 5.30
CA CYS A 176 3.38 -13.64 4.86
C CYS A 176 2.33 -14.11 3.87
N PHE A 177 2.73 -14.99 2.95
CA PHE A 177 1.82 -15.68 2.05
C PHE A 177 2.24 -17.15 1.85
N ASP A 178 1.29 -18.00 1.48
CA ASP A 178 1.54 -19.37 1.02
C ASP A 178 0.95 -19.54 -0.38
N ALA A 179 1.81 -19.75 -1.38
CA ALA A 179 1.41 -19.88 -2.78
C ALA A 179 1.21 -21.35 -3.22
N GLY A 180 1.28 -22.31 -2.30
CA GLY A 180 1.27 -23.72 -2.60
C GLY A 180 2.51 -24.10 -3.40
N SER A 181 2.34 -24.55 -4.64
CA SER A 181 3.45 -24.98 -5.51
C SER A 181 3.80 -23.99 -6.64
N ARG A 182 3.18 -22.81 -6.65
CA ARG A 182 3.36 -21.82 -7.72
C ARG A 182 4.47 -20.84 -7.36
N PHE A 183 5.23 -20.40 -8.35
CA PHE A 183 6.13 -19.27 -8.17
C PHE A 183 5.31 -17.97 -8.09
N VAL A 184 5.45 -17.25 -6.98
CA VAL A 184 4.71 -16.02 -6.70
C VAL A 184 5.64 -14.99 -6.09
N THR A 185 5.47 -13.74 -6.50
CA THR A 185 6.14 -12.58 -5.90
C THR A 185 5.13 -11.76 -5.12
N ALA A 186 5.38 -11.51 -3.84
CA ALA A 186 4.62 -10.56 -3.04
C ALA A 186 5.28 -9.18 -3.08
N VAL A 187 4.44 -8.16 -3.07
CA VAL A 187 4.83 -6.76 -2.90
C VAL A 187 3.97 -6.17 -1.78
N ALA A 188 4.60 -5.58 -0.78
CA ALA A 188 3.92 -4.96 0.35
C ALA A 188 4.42 -3.53 0.61
N ALA A 189 3.53 -2.72 1.17
CA ALA A 189 3.81 -1.35 1.57
C ALA A 189 2.83 -0.90 2.67
N ALA A 190 3.10 0.27 3.24
CA ALA A 190 2.18 0.89 4.19
C ALA A 190 1.92 2.37 3.88
N LEU A 191 0.71 2.79 4.22
CA LEU A 191 0.20 4.15 4.15
C LEU A 191 -0.07 4.62 5.58
N VAL A 192 0.32 5.84 5.95
CA VAL A 192 0.02 6.40 7.28
C VAL A 192 -0.71 7.71 7.18
N SER A 193 -1.69 7.95 8.06
CA SER A 193 -2.38 9.24 8.09
C SER A 193 -1.44 10.31 8.63
N GLY A 194 -1.28 11.42 7.91
CA GLY A 194 -0.62 12.61 8.43
C GLY A 194 -1.38 13.19 9.64
N SER A 195 -0.66 13.85 10.55
CA SER A 195 -1.18 14.42 11.81
C SER A 195 -2.06 15.69 11.63
N GLY A 196 -2.66 15.90 10.46
CA GLY A 196 -3.61 17.00 10.19
C GLY A 196 -5.01 16.45 9.92
N ASN A 197 -6.05 17.15 10.33
CA ASN A 197 -7.47 16.75 10.28
C ASN A 197 -8.08 16.48 8.87
N ASN A 198 -7.27 16.18 7.87
CA ASN A 198 -7.70 15.77 6.54
C ASN A 198 -7.24 14.32 6.36
N ASP A 199 -8.13 13.42 5.92
CA ASP A 199 -7.89 11.99 5.72
C ASP A 199 -6.78 11.73 4.68
N GLU A 200 -5.54 11.97 5.06
CA GLU A 200 -4.43 12.20 4.16
C GLU A 200 -3.33 11.14 4.39
N PHE A 201 -3.14 10.16 3.47
CA PHE A 201 -2.08 9.16 3.64
C PHE A 201 -0.76 9.52 2.98
N THR A 202 0.29 9.47 3.78
CA THR A 202 1.71 9.48 3.39
C THR A 202 2.22 8.05 3.13
N ILE A 203 3.01 7.84 2.07
CA ILE A 203 3.79 6.59 1.89
C ILE A 203 5.05 6.67 2.73
N LEU A 204 5.35 5.58 3.40
CA LEU A 204 6.60 5.44 4.13
C LEU A 204 7.48 4.38 3.49
N SER A 205 8.79 4.62 3.51
CA SER A 205 9.79 3.61 3.22
C SER A 205 9.91 2.66 4.41
N LEU A 206 9.82 1.36 4.13
CA LEU A 206 10.11 0.30 5.10
C LEU A 206 11.63 0.15 5.20
N GLU A 207 12.19 0.27 6.42
CA GLU A 207 13.61 -0.04 6.68
C GLU A 207 13.83 -1.55 6.77
#